data_AF-A0AAQ3NYQ4-F1
#
_entry.id   AF-A0AAQ3NYQ4-F1
#
_cell.length_a   1.000
_cell.length_b   1.000
_cell.length_c   1.000
_cell.angle_alpha   90.00
_cell.angle_beta   90.00
_cell.angle_gamma   90.00
#
_symmetry.space_group_name_H-M   'P 1'
#
loop_
_entity.id
_entity.type
_entity.pdbx_description
1 polymer ?
#
loop_
_entity_poly.entity_id
_entity_poly.type
_entity_poly.pdbx_seq_one_letter_code
_entity_poly.pdbx_strand_id
1 'polypeptide(L)'
;MIPTHTYHRKTVDGGVVSDNGNEGETCVVCLGEFEEGEELRTLPECLHCFQVACIDTWLCSHSSCPVCRSIAAPSLEHDLNDVNEHRIHITQFSIVQNGFLLLG
;
A
#
# COMPACT_ATOMS: atom_id res chain seq x y z
N MET A 1 13.58 2.23 3.89
CA MET A 1 13.27 0.79 3.63
C MET A 1 12.15 0.39 4.56
N ILE A 2 11.18 -0.39 4.09
CA ILE A 2 10.07 -0.87 4.93
C ILE A 2 10.62 -1.95 5.85
N PRO A 3 10.45 -1.85 7.17
CA PRO A 3 11.00 -2.83 8.10
C PRO A 3 10.34 -4.21 7.93
N THR A 4 11.11 -5.26 8.17
CA THR A 4 10.62 -6.65 8.25
C THR A 4 10.38 -7.04 9.70
N HIS A 5 9.52 -8.04 9.91
CA HIS A 5 9.36 -8.71 11.20
C HIS A 5 9.17 -10.22 10.98
N THR A 6 9.57 -11.00 11.96
CA THR A 6 9.38 -12.45 11.95
C THR A 6 7.97 -12.78 12.41
N TYR A 7 7.28 -13.63 11.67
CA TYR A 7 5.98 -14.14 12.06
C TYR A 7 6.11 -15.17 13.19
N HIS A 8 5.34 -14.94 14.24
CA HIS A 8 5.22 -15.85 15.37
C HIS A 8 3.76 -16.23 15.54
N ARG A 9 3.44 -17.49 15.23
CA ARG A 9 2.10 -18.03 15.43
C ARG A 9 1.80 -18.05 16.92
N LYS A 10 0.74 -17.35 17.34
CA LYS A 10 0.28 -17.41 18.72
C LYS A 10 -0.54 -18.68 18.90
N THR A 11 0.02 -19.68 19.57
CA THR A 11 -0.74 -20.84 20.04
C THR A 11 -1.64 -20.39 21.18
N VAL A 12 -2.95 -20.47 21.01
CA VAL A 12 -3.90 -20.26 22.11
C VAL A 12 -3.97 -21.58 22.88
N ASP A 13 -3.24 -21.67 23.99
CA ASP A 13 -3.27 -22.85 24.86
C ASP A 13 -4.67 -23.06 25.42
N GLY A 14 -5.44 -23.99 24.83
CA GLY A 14 -6.58 -24.61 25.49
C GLY A 14 -7.98 -24.39 24.92
N GLY A 15 -8.19 -24.34 23.60
CA GLY A 15 -9.54 -24.46 23.06
C GLY A 15 -9.66 -24.33 21.55
N VAL A 16 -10.33 -25.29 20.93
CA VAL A 16 -10.79 -25.20 19.53
C VAL A 16 -11.73 -24.01 19.44
N VAL A 17 -11.27 -22.92 18.83
CA VAL A 17 -12.16 -21.88 18.29
C VAL A 17 -12.31 -22.16 16.80
N SER A 18 -13.51 -22.57 16.39
CA SER A 18 -13.92 -22.52 14.98
C SER A 18 -14.23 -21.07 14.64
N ASP A 19 -13.20 -20.26 14.46
CA ASP A 19 -13.35 -18.91 13.90
C ASP A 19 -13.02 -18.98 12.41
N ASN A 20 -14.06 -18.90 11.58
CA ASN A 20 -13.96 -18.81 10.13
C ASN A 20 -13.42 -17.43 9.72
N GLY A 21 -12.18 -17.12 10.11
CA GLY A 21 -11.61 -15.77 10.01
C GLY A 21 -10.09 -15.78 10.02
N ASN A 22 -9.44 -16.65 9.24
CA ASN A 22 -7.99 -16.62 9.00
C ASN A 22 -7.55 -15.47 8.07
N GLU A 23 -8.32 -14.38 8.02
CA GLU A 23 -8.09 -13.22 7.15
C GLU A 23 -6.79 -12.45 7.48
N GLY A 24 -6.08 -12.83 8.54
CA GLY A 24 -4.81 -12.23 8.95
C GLY A 24 -3.56 -13.10 8.75
N GLU A 25 -3.68 -14.36 8.33
CA GLU A 25 -2.55 -15.32 8.31
C GLU A 25 -2.17 -15.83 6.92
N THR A 26 -2.67 -15.19 5.86
CA THR A 26 -2.38 -15.57 4.47
C THR A 26 -1.81 -14.42 3.67
N CYS A 27 -0.88 -14.72 2.77
CA CYS A 27 -0.35 -13.76 1.82
C CYS A 27 -1.25 -13.71 0.59
N VAL A 28 -1.93 -12.58 0.33
CA VAL A 28 -2.80 -12.45 -0.86
C VAL A 28 -2.07 -12.51 -2.21
N VAL A 29 -0.74 -12.39 -2.21
CA VAL A 29 0.07 -12.43 -3.44
C VAL A 29 0.30 -13.88 -3.89
N CYS A 30 0.64 -14.78 -2.97
CA CYS A 30 0.87 -16.19 -3.28
C CYS A 30 -0.29 -17.11 -2.86
N LEU A 31 -1.28 -16.58 -2.13
CA LEU A 31 -2.40 -17.29 -1.50
C LEU A 31 -1.98 -18.38 -0.50
N GLY A 32 -0.73 -18.35 -0.03
CA GLY A 32 -0.18 -19.25 0.98
C GLY A 32 -0.37 -18.73 2.40
N GLU A 33 -0.39 -19.64 3.37
CA GLU A 33 -0.39 -19.34 4.80
C GLU A 33 1.02 -18.91 5.26
N PHE A 34 1.09 -18.05 6.28
CA PHE A 34 2.35 -17.67 6.90
C PHE A 34 2.89 -18.79 7.79
N GLU A 35 4.18 -19.08 7.66
CA GLU A 35 4.86 -20.10 8.46
C GLU A 35 5.62 -19.49 9.65
N GLU A 36 5.70 -20.24 10.75
CA GLU A 36 6.45 -19.79 11.93
C GLU A 36 7.93 -19.55 11.58
N GLY A 37 8.42 -18.35 11.91
CA GLY A 37 9.78 -17.93 11.55
C GLY A 37 9.88 -17.25 10.18
N GLU A 38 8.79 -17.16 9.41
CA GLU A 38 8.80 -16.50 8.12
C GLU A 38 8.95 -14.97 8.24
N GLU A 39 9.69 -14.37 7.31
CA GLU A 39 9.87 -12.91 7.27
C GLU A 39 8.72 -12.23 6.51
N LEU A 40 8.03 -11.34 7.20
CA LEU A 40 6.93 -10.54 6.68
C LEU A 40 7.29 -9.06 6.63
N ARG A 41 6.65 -8.34 5.70
CA ARG A 41 6.63 -6.88 5.64
C ARG A 41 5.22 -6.38 5.80
N THR A 42 5.11 -5.34 6.62
CA THR A 42 3.86 -4.60 6.82
C THR A 42 4.00 -3.24 6.16
N LEU A 43 3.11 -2.92 5.24
CA LEU A 43 3.11 -1.59 4.62
C LEU A 43 2.66 -0.54 5.65
N PRO A 44 3.41 0.54 5.87
CA PRO A 44 3.15 1.48 6.96
C PRO A 44 1.83 2.25 6.79
N GLU A 45 1.42 2.55 5.56
CA GLU A 45 0.24 3.37 5.26
C GLU A 45 -1.09 2.61 5.42
N CYS A 46 -1.08 1.28 5.33
CA CYS A 46 -2.31 0.48 5.32
C CYS A 46 -2.26 -0.78 6.21
N LEU A 47 -1.13 -1.06 6.83
CA LEU A 47 -0.91 -2.18 7.76
C LEU A 47 -1.18 -3.58 7.19
N HIS A 48 -1.25 -3.72 5.86
CA HIS A 48 -1.34 -5.02 5.20
C HIS A 48 0.00 -5.74 5.23
N CYS A 49 -0.04 -7.04 5.56
CA CYS A 49 1.13 -7.89 5.73
C CYS A 49 1.31 -8.84 4.54
N PHE A 50 2.57 -9.05 4.15
CA PHE A 50 2.96 -9.90 3.04
C PHE A 50 4.30 -10.57 3.33
N GLN A 51 4.56 -11.73 2.74
CA GLN A 51 5.91 -12.31 2.72
C GLN A 51 6.89 -11.34 2.06
N VAL A 52 8.10 -11.22 2.62
CA VAL A 52 9.17 -10.37 2.05
C VAL A 52 9.37 -10.65 0.57
N ALA A 53 9.52 -11.93 0.19
CA ALA A 53 9.75 -12.31 -1.20
C ALA A 53 8.61 -11.88 -2.14
N CYS A 54 7.36 -12.01 -1.67
CA CYS A 54 6.16 -11.70 -2.45
C CYS A 54 5.99 -10.19 -2.66
N ILE A 55 6.09 -9.40 -1.59
CA ILE A 55 5.92 -7.95 -1.71
C ILE A 55 7.10 -7.30 -2.42
N ASP A 56 8.32 -7.81 -2.27
CA ASP A 56 9.50 -7.25 -2.94
C ASP A 56 9.40 -7.44 -4.45
N THR A 57 9.00 -8.65 -4.87
CA THR A 57 8.75 -8.95 -6.28
C THR A 57 7.65 -8.06 -6.87
N TRP A 58 6.56 -7.85 -6.12
CA TRP A 58 5.50 -6.93 -6.51
C TRP A 58 6.01 -5.49 -6.65
N LEU A 59 6.79 -5.04 -5.67
CA LEU A 59 7.30 -3.67 -5.61
C LEU A 59 8.38 -3.36 -6.65
N CYS A 60 8.96 -4.37 -7.31
CA CYS A 60 9.79 -4.17 -8.49
C CYS A 60 9.01 -3.60 -9.68
N SER A 61 7.70 -3.86 -9.76
CA SER A 61 6.84 -3.42 -10.88
C SER A 61 5.77 -2.40 -10.50
N HIS A 62 5.40 -2.34 -9.22
CA HIS A 62 4.31 -1.49 -8.71
C HIS A 62 4.76 -0.76 -7.45
N SER A 63 4.23 0.44 -7.18
CA SER A 63 4.54 1.20 -5.96
C SER A 63 3.39 1.20 -4.94
N SER A 64 2.43 0.27 -5.10
CA SER A 64 1.17 0.27 -4.34
C SER A 64 0.87 -1.08 -3.69
N CYS A 65 0.05 -1.03 -2.64
CA CYS A 65 -0.44 -2.19 -1.92
C CYS A 65 -1.31 -3.08 -2.83
N PRO A 66 -1.03 -4.40 -2.91
CA PRO A 66 -1.86 -5.36 -3.66
C PRO A 66 -3.33 -5.41 -3.21
N VAL A 67 -3.61 -5.07 -1.94
CA VAL A 67 -4.96 -5.14 -1.35
C VAL A 67 -5.74 -3.85 -1.59
N CYS A 68 -5.20 -2.72 -1.14
CA CYS A 68 -5.95 -1.46 -1.08
C CYS A 68 -5.42 -0.36 -2.00
N ARG A 69 -4.34 -0.63 -2.75
CA ARG A 69 -3.69 0.31 -3.69
C ARG A 69 -3.07 1.56 -3.05
N SER A 70 -3.01 1.66 -1.72
CA SER A 70 -2.24 2.69 -1.01
C SER A 70 -0.76 2.63 -1.40
N ILE A 71 -0.09 3.77 -1.44
CA ILE A 71 1.34 3.84 -1.77
C ILE A 71 2.15 3.08 -0.72
N ALA A 72 3.08 2.22 -1.17
CA ALA A 72 3.89 1.38 -0.29
C ALA A 72 5.07 2.12 0.35
N ALA A 73 5.50 3.24 -0.25
CA ALA A 73 6.58 4.05 0.30
C ALA A 73 6.10 4.84 1.53
N PRO A 74 6.90 4.92 2.61
CA PRO A 74 6.67 5.92 3.64
C PRO A 74 6.73 7.28 2.95
N SER A 75 5.76 8.13 3.25
CA SER A 75 5.66 9.49 2.73
C SER A 75 6.87 10.33 3.21
N LEU A 76 8.01 10.22 2.52
CA LEU A 76 9.17 11.11 2.65
C LEU A 76 9.05 12.34 1.74
N GLU A 77 7.82 12.70 1.37
CA GLU A 77 7.53 13.81 0.46
C GLU A 77 6.60 14.81 1.14
N HIS A 78 7.15 15.55 2.10
CA HIS A 78 6.63 16.88 2.45
C HIS A 78 7.63 18.00 2.12
N ASP A 79 8.76 17.74 1.45
CA ASP A 79 9.81 18.77 1.26
C ASP A 79 10.46 18.83 -0.13
N LEU A 80 9.79 18.39 -1.22
CA LEU A 80 10.28 18.67 -2.59
C LEU A 80 9.24 19.18 -3.60
N ASN A 81 7.98 19.40 -3.20
CA ASN A 81 6.95 20.00 -4.06
C ASN A 81 6.58 21.46 -3.73
N ASP A 82 7.24 22.10 -2.75
CA ASP A 82 6.98 23.50 -2.36
C ASP A 82 7.31 24.52 -3.48
N VAL A 83 8.00 24.14 -4.55
CA VAL A 83 8.29 25.06 -5.68
C VAL A 83 7.37 24.86 -6.89
N ASN A 84 6.65 23.74 -7.01
CA ASN A 84 5.88 23.44 -8.25
C ASN A 84 4.36 23.45 -8.08
N GLU A 85 3.81 23.39 -6.85
CA GLU A 85 2.36 23.50 -6.64
C GLU A 85 1.86 24.96 -6.58
N HIS A 86 2.71 25.97 -6.37
CA HIS A 86 2.25 27.37 -6.42
C HIS A 86 2.09 27.93 -7.85
N ARG A 87 2.25 27.11 -8.91
CA ARG A 87 1.95 27.48 -10.31
C ARG A 87 0.75 26.78 -10.94
N ILE A 88 0.24 25.69 -10.36
CA ILE A 88 -0.92 24.97 -10.93
C ILE A 88 -2.26 25.57 -10.50
N HIS A 89 -2.27 26.49 -9.52
CA HIS A 89 -3.47 27.29 -9.19
C HIS A 89 -3.55 28.64 -9.94
N ILE A 90 -2.50 29.05 -10.65
CA ILE A 90 -2.52 30.29 -11.46
C ILE A 90 -2.91 30.00 -12.92
N THR A 91 -2.59 28.83 -13.47
CA THR A 91 -2.94 28.53 -14.87
C THR A 91 -4.38 28.05 -15.08
N GLN A 92 -5.12 27.68 -14.02
CA GLN A 92 -6.55 27.37 -14.15
C GLN A 92 -7.47 28.59 -14.05
N PHE A 93 -6.95 29.78 -13.69
CA PHE A 93 -7.74 31.02 -13.71
C PHE A 93 -7.48 31.91 -14.94
N SER A 94 -6.43 31.64 -15.73
CA SER A 94 -6.14 32.36 -16.98
C SER A 94 -6.75 31.72 -18.23
N ILE A 95 -7.32 30.52 -18.13
CA ILE A 95 -8.33 30.05 -19.09
C ILE A 95 -9.70 30.59 -18.62
N VAL A 96 -9.76 31.89 -18.34
CA VAL A 96 -10.96 32.63 -18.74
C VAL A 96 -11.24 32.19 -20.16
N GLN A 97 -12.36 31.52 -20.38
CA GLN A 97 -13.39 31.96 -21.31
C GLN A 97 -12.87 32.59 -22.63
N ASN A 98 -11.78 32.07 -23.15
CA ASN A 98 -11.21 32.36 -24.46
C ASN A 98 -11.93 31.43 -25.43
N GLY A 99 -13.14 31.86 -25.79
CA GLY A 99 -13.65 31.70 -27.15
C GLY A 99 -13.90 30.28 -27.67
N PHE A 100 -15.19 29.95 -27.74
CA PHE A 100 -15.84 29.60 -29.01
C PHE A 100 -15.48 28.28 -29.71
N LEU A 101 -16.36 27.28 -29.56
CA LEU A 101 -16.73 26.25 -30.55
C LEU A 101 -18.18 25.85 -30.21
N LEU A 102 -19.19 26.55 -30.75
CA LEU A 102 -19.91 26.32 -32.01
C LEU A 102 -20.88 25.12 -32.03
N LEU A 103 -22.17 25.48 -31.95
CA LEU A 103 -23.35 24.90 -32.61
C LEU A 103 -23.94 23.59 -32.08
N GLY A 104 -25.24 23.65 -31.73
CA GLY A 104 -26.11 22.50 -31.50
C GLY A 104 -27.19 22.79 -30.48
#